data_AF-A0A0M9VJD7-F1
#
_entry.id   AF-A0A0M9VJD7-F1
#
_cell.length_a   1.000
_cell.length_b   1.000
_cell.length_c   1.000
_cell.angle_alpha   90.00
_cell.angle_beta   90.00
_cell.angle_gamma   90.00
#
_symmetry.space_group_name_H-M   'P 1'
#
loop_
_entity.id
_entity.type
_entity.pdbx_description
1 polymer ?
#
loop_
_entity_poly.entity_id
_entity_poly.type
_entity_poly.pdbx_seq_one_letter_code
_entity_poly.pdbx_strand_id
1 'polypeptide(L)'
;MKYIHYINFFALGITLLLYVTLFLGMFAQLILGSLQLLLAAIITIAYYEKLNERCKKLLLRYWAFALAAVFIALVTWLAYEDNTTATVLFIFVIPMCVACYFVYVTSCINGYLNPEP
;
A
#
# COMPACT_ATOMS: atom_id res chain seq x y z
N MET A 1 -16.90 1.77 2.41
CA MET A 1 -15.54 2.34 2.62
C MET A 1 -14.96 2.13 4.00
N LYS A 2 -15.75 2.25 5.09
CA LYS A 2 -15.25 1.97 6.46
C LYS A 2 -14.53 0.61 6.55
N TYR A 3 -15.16 -0.45 6.04
CA TYR A 3 -14.55 -1.79 6.00
C TYR A 3 -13.24 -1.86 5.19
N ILE A 4 -13.15 -1.20 4.03
CA ILE A 4 -11.94 -1.17 3.20
C ILE A 4 -10.77 -0.53 3.97
N HIS A 5 -11.04 0.57 4.67
CA HIS A 5 -10.03 1.23 5.49
C HIS A 5 -9.59 0.34 6.67
N TYR A 6 -10.53 -0.26 7.40
CA TYR A 6 -10.19 -1.17 8.50
C TYR A 6 -9.38 -2.38 8.04
N ILE A 7 -9.78 -3.03 6.94
CA ILE A 7 -9.03 -4.15 6.36
C ILE A 7 -7.59 -3.73 6.04
N ASN A 8 -7.41 -2.58 5.38
CA ASN A 8 -6.09 -2.07 5.03
C ASN A 8 -5.24 -1.75 6.28
N PHE A 9 -5.84 -1.09 7.27
CA PHE A 9 -5.17 -0.73 8.53
C PHE A 9 -4.76 -1.97 9.34
N PHE A 10 -5.67 -2.93 9.52
CA PHE A 10 -5.37 -4.17 10.24
C PHE A 10 -4.33 -5.02 9.52
N ALA A 11 -4.41 -5.13 8.19
CA ALA A 11 -3.42 -5.86 7.40
C ALA A 11 -2.02 -5.25 7.57
N LEU A 12 -1.89 -3.93 7.52
CA LEU A 12 -0.62 -3.24 7.81
C LEU A 12 -0.12 -3.54 9.24
N GLY A 13 -1.01 -3.45 10.23
CA GLY A 13 -0.68 -3.72 11.63
C GLY A 13 -0.20 -5.15 11.88
N ILE A 14 -0.86 -6.14 11.27
CA ILE A 14 -0.45 -7.55 11.35
C ILE A 14 0.91 -7.74 10.68
N THR A 15 1.13 -7.14 9.49
CA THR A 15 2.42 -7.24 8.80
C THR A 15 3.55 -6.63 9.64
N LEU A 16 3.34 -5.47 10.26
CA LEU A 16 4.30 -4.84 11.16
C LEU A 16 4.58 -5.70 12.41
N LEU A 17 3.57 -6.35 12.96
CA LEU A 17 3.75 -7.30 14.08
C LEU A 17 4.59 -8.51 13.64
N LEU A 18 4.34 -9.04 12.43
CA LEU A 18 5.09 -10.18 11.90
C LEU A 18 6.55 -9.84 11.58
N TYR A 19 6.86 -8.55 11.33
CA TYR A 19 8.24 -8.08 11.18
C TYR A 19 9.11 -8.27 12.43
N VAL A 20 8.53 -8.53 13.61
CA VAL A 20 9.28 -8.97 14.80
C VAL A 20 10.04 -10.28 14.54
N THR A 21 9.51 -11.15 13.68
CA THR A 21 10.15 -12.41 13.30
C THR A 21 10.97 -12.32 12.00
N LEU A 22 11.09 -11.12 11.41
CA LEU A 22 11.70 -10.75 10.12
C LEU A 22 11.23 -11.58 8.91
N PHE A 23 11.44 -12.90 8.92
CA PHE A 23 11.05 -13.84 7.88
C PHE A 23 9.53 -13.80 7.61
N LEU A 24 8.68 -13.91 8.62
CA LEU A 24 7.22 -13.85 8.41
C LEU A 24 6.77 -12.47 7.94
N GLY A 25 7.43 -11.40 8.39
CA GLY A 25 7.17 -10.03 7.95
C GLY A 25 7.35 -9.87 6.44
N MET A 26 8.42 -10.46 5.88
CA MET A 26 8.69 -10.42 4.45
C MET A 26 7.60 -11.12 3.62
N PHE A 27 7.15 -12.31 4.05
CA PHE A 27 6.04 -13.01 3.36
C PHE A 27 4.71 -12.26 3.52
N ALA A 28 4.43 -11.75 4.72
CA ALA A 28 3.23 -10.95 4.98
C ALA A 28 3.21 -9.67 4.14
N GLN A 29 4.36 -9.07 3.86
CA GLN A 29 4.46 -7.90 3.00
C GLN A 29 4.02 -8.20 1.55
N LEU A 30 4.36 -9.37 1.01
CA LEU A 30 3.89 -9.76 -0.33
C LEU A 30 2.36 -9.87 -0.38
N ILE A 31 1.76 -10.54 0.62
CA ILE A 31 0.30 -10.66 0.74
C ILE A 31 -0.34 -9.28 0.92
N LEU A 32 0.25 -8.44 1.78
CA LEU A 32 -0.21 -7.07 2.02
C LEU A 32 -0.19 -6.24 0.74
N GLY A 33 0.91 -6.29 -0.04
CA GLY A 33 1.03 -5.54 -1.29
C GLY A 33 -0.06 -5.92 -2.30
N SER A 34 -0.31 -7.22 -2.49
CA SER A 34 -1.39 -7.70 -3.36
C SER A 34 -2.77 -7.27 -2.87
N LEU A 35 -3.03 -7.38 -1.56
CA LEU A 35 -4.27 -6.93 -0.94
C LEU A 35 -4.48 -5.43 -1.18
N GLN A 36 -3.45 -4.60 -0.97
CA GLN A 36 -3.55 -3.16 -1.15
C GLN A 36 -3.81 -2.75 -2.59
N LEU A 37 -3.15 -3.39 -3.57
CA LEU A 37 -3.43 -3.16 -4.98
C LEU A 37 -4.87 -3.53 -5.35
N LEU A 38 -5.37 -4.64 -4.82
CA LEU A 38 -6.76 -5.07 -5.03
C LEU A 38 -7.74 -4.06 -4.41
N LEU A 39 -7.51 -3.63 -3.17
CA LEU A 39 -8.34 -2.62 -2.53
C LEU A 39 -8.31 -1.29 -3.30
N ALA A 40 -7.14 -0.87 -3.78
CA ALA A 40 -7.01 0.34 -4.59
C ALA A 40 -7.78 0.25 -5.91
N ALA A 41 -7.75 -0.91 -6.58
CA ALA A 41 -8.55 -1.17 -7.77
C ALA A 41 -10.05 -1.11 -7.46
N ILE A 42 -10.51 -1.72 -6.37
CA ILE A 42 -11.91 -1.62 -5.93
C ILE A 42 -12.30 -0.17 -5.67
N ILE A 43 -11.46 0.62 -4.99
CA ILE A 43 -11.72 2.04 -4.73
C ILE A 43 -11.83 2.81 -6.06
N THR A 44 -10.90 2.59 -6.99
CA THR A 44 -10.89 3.24 -8.30
C THR A 44 -12.13 2.88 -9.14
N ILE A 45 -12.58 1.63 -9.13
CA ILE A 45 -13.74 1.23 -9.95
C ILE A 45 -15.06 1.65 -9.31
N ALA A 46 -15.23 1.43 -8.00
CA ALA A 46 -16.54 1.57 -7.36
C ALA A 46 -16.82 2.95 -6.76
N TYR A 47 -15.78 3.76 -6.49
CA TYR A 47 -15.94 5.02 -5.74
C TYR A 47 -15.36 6.25 -6.44
N TYR A 48 -14.55 6.12 -7.49
CA TYR A 48 -13.79 7.24 -8.06
C TYR A 48 -14.64 8.44 -8.49
N GLU A 49 -15.80 8.21 -9.12
CA GLU A 49 -16.71 9.28 -9.52
C GLU A 49 -17.32 10.04 -8.34
N LYS A 50 -17.47 9.36 -7.19
CA LYS A 50 -18.03 9.94 -5.96
C LYS A 50 -17.01 10.73 -5.15
N LEU A 51 -15.72 10.63 -5.46
CA LEU A 51 -14.64 11.29 -4.73
C LEU A 51 -14.51 12.76 -5.12
N ASN A 52 -14.11 13.61 -4.17
CA ASN A 52 -13.65 14.95 -4.50
C ASN A 52 -12.26 14.94 -5.16
N GLU A 53 -11.89 16.06 -5.78
CA GLU A 53 -10.61 16.23 -6.48
C GLU A 53 -9.39 15.97 -5.59
N ARG A 54 -9.48 16.30 -4.29
CA ARG A 54 -8.40 16.02 -3.34
C ARG A 54 -8.17 14.53 -3.17
N CYS A 55 -9.23 13.75 -2.95
CA CYS A 55 -9.16 12.30 -2.77
C CYS A 55 -8.71 11.60 -4.06
N LYS A 56 -9.19 12.05 -5.23
CA LYS A 56 -8.73 11.54 -6.53
C LYS A 56 -7.22 11.74 -6.71
N LYS A 57 -6.71 12.93 -6.42
CA LYS A 57 -5.26 13.23 -6.50
C LYS A 57 -4.43 12.40 -5.52
N LEU A 58 -4.96 12.08 -4.35
CA LEU A 58 -4.29 11.18 -3.39
C LEU A 58 -4.25 9.75 -3.91
N LEU A 59 -5.37 9.24 -4.44
CA LEU A 59 -5.44 7.90 -5.03
C LEU A 59 -4.55 7.76 -6.27
N LEU A 60 -4.49 8.78 -7.12
CA LEU A 60 -3.62 8.80 -8.29
C LEU A 60 -2.13 8.76 -7.90
N ARG A 61 -1.74 9.55 -6.88
CA ARG A 61 -0.37 9.50 -6.32
C ARG A 61 -0.06 8.14 -5.73
N TYR A 62 -1.01 7.50 -5.06
CA TYR A 62 -0.82 6.14 -4.57
C TYR A 62 -0.54 5.17 -5.72
N TRP A 63 -1.32 5.20 -6.79
CA TRP A 63 -1.08 4.35 -7.96
C TRP A 63 0.30 4.58 -8.57
N ALA A 64 0.72 5.84 -8.71
CA ALA A 64 2.05 6.18 -9.21
C ALA A 64 3.16 5.60 -8.29
N PHE A 65 3.04 5.76 -6.98
CA PHE A 65 4.02 5.23 -6.03
C PHE A 65 4.02 3.70 -5.97
N ALA A 66 2.85 3.06 -6.02
CA ALA A 66 2.73 1.61 -6.00
C ALA A 66 3.34 0.99 -7.26
N LEU A 67 3.04 1.52 -8.44
CA LEU A 67 3.62 1.05 -9.70
C LEU A 67 5.12 1.32 -9.76
N ALA A 68 5.58 2.49 -9.30
CA ALA A 68 7.01 2.78 -9.21
C ALA A 68 7.73 1.83 -8.26
N ALA A 69 7.16 1.55 -7.08
CA ALA A 69 7.74 0.62 -6.11
C ALA A 69 7.83 -0.80 -6.67
N VAL A 70 6.77 -1.30 -7.32
CA VAL A 70 6.78 -2.62 -7.97
C VAL A 70 7.81 -2.68 -9.09
N PHE A 71 7.88 -1.64 -9.93
CA PHE A 71 8.84 -1.57 -11.02
C PHE A 71 10.28 -1.58 -10.50
N ILE A 72 10.59 -0.73 -9.51
CA ILE A 72 11.93 -0.68 -8.91
C ILE A 72 12.27 -2.02 -8.25
N ALA A 73 11.36 -2.62 -7.47
CA ALA A 73 11.57 -3.92 -6.86
C ALA A 73 11.85 -5.01 -7.90
N LEU A 74 11.14 -5.00 -9.02
CA LEU A 74 11.35 -5.95 -10.13
C LEU A 74 12.70 -5.75 -10.81
N VAL A 75 13.10 -4.50 -11.09
CA VAL A 75 14.42 -4.19 -11.65
C VAL A 75 15.53 -4.60 -10.68
N THR A 76 15.41 -4.27 -9.39
CA THR A 76 16.38 -4.66 -8.36
C THR A 76 16.49 -6.19 -8.25
N TRP A 77 15.37 -6.91 -8.36
CA TRP A 77 15.38 -8.37 -8.34
C TRP A 77 16.06 -8.98 -9.57
N LEU A 78 15.78 -8.47 -10.77
CA LEU A 78 16.35 -8.96 -12.03
C LEU A 78 17.82 -8.58 -12.21
N ALA A 79 18.24 -7.42 -11.70
CA ALA A 79 19.61 -6.96 -11.76
C ALA A 79 20.55 -7.75 -10.84
N TYR A 80 20.02 -8.63 -9.98
CA TYR A 80 20.68 -9.54 -9.01
C TYR A 80 22.20 -9.36 -8.91
N GLU A 81 22.63 -8.20 -8.42
CA GLU A 81 23.94 -8.03 -7.82
C GLU A 81 23.74 -8.15 -6.32
N ASP A 82 24.72 -8.72 -5.62
CA ASP A 82 24.69 -9.10 -4.19
C ASP A 82 24.67 -7.87 -3.24
N ASN A 83 23.95 -6.82 -3.62
CA ASN A 83 23.83 -5.57 -2.92
C ASN A 83 22.68 -5.64 -1.90
N THR A 84 22.99 -6.21 -0.74
CA THR A 84 22.05 -6.38 0.39
C THR A 84 21.35 -5.08 0.77
N THR A 85 22.05 -3.93 0.68
CA THR A 85 21.47 -2.61 1.03
C THR A 85 20.36 -2.20 0.05
N ALA A 86 20.60 -2.37 -1.25
CA ALA A 86 19.61 -2.05 -2.28
C ALA A 86 18.39 -2.97 -2.16
N THR A 87 18.59 -4.28 -1.97
CA THR A 87 17.52 -5.24 -1.72
C THR A 87 16.66 -4.81 -0.53
N VAL A 88 17.28 -4.47 0.60
CA VAL A 88 16.52 -4.10 1.81
C VAL A 88 15.69 -2.84 1.58
N LEU A 89 16.29 -1.81 0.98
CA LEU A 89 15.63 -0.53 0.76
C LEU A 89 14.47 -0.65 -0.24
N PHE A 90 14.73 -1.24 -1.40
CA PHE A 90 13.78 -1.23 -2.52
C PHE A 90 12.71 -2.32 -2.43
N ILE A 91 12.99 -3.44 -1.76
CA ILE A 91 12.06 -4.57 -1.66
C ILE A 91 11.29 -4.55 -0.34
N PHE A 92 11.81 -3.95 0.74
CA PHE A 92 11.10 -3.90 2.03
C PHE A 92 10.71 -2.49 2.45
N VAL A 93 11.69 -1.58 2.59
CA VAL A 93 11.43 -0.26 3.18
C VAL A 93 10.47 0.57 2.33
N ILE A 94 10.73 0.68 1.02
CA ILE A 94 9.88 1.49 0.13
C ILE A 94 8.46 0.93 0.03
N PRO A 95 8.23 -0.37 -0.21
CA PRO A 95 6.88 -0.94 -0.21
C PRO A 95 6.11 -0.68 1.09
N MET A 96 6.77 -0.74 2.24
CA MET A 96 6.12 -0.41 3.53
C MET A 96 5.74 1.07 3.64
N CYS A 97 6.60 1.98 3.17
CA CYS A 97 6.24 3.41 3.10
C CYS A 97 5.02 3.65 2.20
N VAL A 98 4.94 2.97 1.05
CA VAL A 98 3.78 3.04 0.15
C VAL A 98 2.54 2.46 0.84
N ALA A 99 2.68 1.37 1.59
CA ALA A 99 1.59 0.76 2.34
C ALA A 99 1.03 1.69 3.42
N CYS A 100 1.91 2.36 4.19
CA CYS A 100 1.53 3.38 5.16
C CYS A 100 0.82 4.56 4.49
N TYR A 101 1.33 5.02 3.35
CA TYR A 101 0.67 6.07 2.56
C TYR A 101 -0.74 5.65 2.13
N PHE A 102 -0.93 4.39 1.72
CA PHE A 102 -2.24 3.89 1.33
C PHE A 102 -3.25 3.87 2.48
N VAL A 103 -2.81 3.55 3.70
CA VAL A 103 -3.66 3.68 4.90
C VAL A 103 -4.14 5.11 5.07
N TYR A 104 -3.26 6.10 4.90
CA TYR A 104 -3.67 7.52 4.91
C TYR A 104 -4.66 7.88 3.80
N VAL A 105 -4.43 7.41 2.57
CA VAL A 105 -5.37 7.63 1.44
C VAL A 105 -6.75 7.03 1.74
N THR A 106 -6.80 5.79 2.21
CA THR A 106 -8.07 5.12 2.56
C THR A 106 -8.79 5.81 3.73
N SER A 107 -8.05 6.34 4.70
CA SER A 107 -8.61 7.14 5.80
C SER A 107 -9.27 8.42 5.29
N CYS A 108 -8.56 9.19 4.45
CA CYS A 108 -9.07 10.43 3.86
C CYS A 108 -10.33 10.19 3.02
N ILE A 109 -10.33 9.13 2.20
CA ILE A 109 -11.49 8.74 1.39
C ILE A 109 -12.65 8.30 2.28
N ASN A 110 -12.37 7.55 3.36
CA ASN A 110 -13.40 7.08 4.28
C ASN A 110 -14.09 8.25 5.00
N GLY A 111 -13.32 9.21 5.51
CA GLY A 111 -13.86 10.40 6.17
C GLY A 111 -14.67 11.29 5.23
N TYR A 112 -14.30 11.36 3.95
CA TYR A 112 -15.08 12.09 2.95
C TYR A 112 -16.40 11.40 2.60
N LEU A 113 -16.40 10.07 2.47
CA LEU A 113 -17.60 9.30 2.07
C LEU A 113 -18.53 8.94 3.24
N ASN A 114 -18.03 8.94 4.46
CA ASN A 114 -18.82 8.67 5.67
C ASN A 114 -18.45 9.69 6.75
N PRO A 115 -18.82 10.97 6.58
CA PRO A 115 -18.66 11.95 7.66
C PRO A 115 -19.39 11.42 8.90
N GLU A 116 -18.72 11.42 10.04
CA GLU A 116 -19.39 11.15 11.31
C GLU A 116 -20.39 12.30 11.59
N PRO A 117 -21.59 11.98 12.10
CA PRO A 117 -22.65 12.96 12.33
C PRO A 117 -22.29 14.00 13.40
#